data_AF-A0A538ANS4-F1
#
_entry.id   AF-A0A538ANS4-F1
#
_cell.length_a   1.000
_cell.length_b   1.000
_cell.length_c   1.000
_cell.angle_alpha   90.00
_cell.angle_beta   90.00
_cell.angle_gamma   90.00
#
_symmetry.space_group_name_H-M   'P 1'
#
loop_
_entity.id
_entity.type
_entity.pdbx_description
1 polymer ?
#
loop_
_entity_poly.entity_id
_entity_poly.type
_entity_poly.pdbx_seq_one_letter_code
_entity_poly.pdbx_strand_id
1 'polypeptide(L)' 'MALNPQDIVRKEFREALRGYNQADVDLFLDEVVEEFTRLAEDNQKMKIRIAALQQEVACLRESRGPATTPGPAAS' A
#
# COMPACT_ATOMS: atom_id res chain seq x y z
N MET A 1 4.96 -3.47 -13.41
CA MET A 1 3.68 -2.92 -13.93
C MET A 1 2.63 -3.22 -12.87
N ALA A 2 2.09 -2.21 -12.19
CA ALA A 2 0.98 -2.42 -11.26
C ALA A 2 -0.32 -2.27 -12.05
N LEU A 3 -1.22 -3.23 -11.98
CA LEU A 3 -2.59 -3.02 -12.44
C LEU A 3 -3.25 -1.99 -11.54
N ASN A 4 -4.06 -1.10 -12.11
CA ASN A 4 -4.98 -0.23 -11.40
C ASN A 4 -6.42 -0.74 -11.56
N PRO A 5 -7.40 -0.41 -10.68
CA PRO A 5 -8.79 -0.85 -10.86
C PRO A 5 -9.35 -0.52 -12.25
N GLN A 6 -8.99 0.65 -12.79
CA GLN A 6 -9.39 1.09 -14.13
C GLN A 6 -8.86 0.18 -15.26
N ASP A 7 -7.69 -0.43 -15.07
CA ASP A 7 -7.11 -1.34 -16.07
C ASP A 7 -7.83 -2.69 -16.07
N ILE A 8 -8.40 -3.08 -14.94
CA ILE A 8 -9.20 -4.31 -14.79
C ILE A 8 -10.55 -4.12 -15.49
N VAL A 9 -11.22 -2.99 -15.26
CA VAL A 9 -12.51 -2.66 -15.90
C VAL A 9 -12.39 -2.55 -17.43
N ARG A 10 -11.26 -2.02 -17.93
CA ARG A 10 -11.03 -1.87 -19.38
C ARG A 10 -10.46 -3.13 -20.03
N LYS A 11 -10.33 -4.23 -19.30
CA LYS A 11 -9.68 -5.43 -19.79
C LYS A 11 -10.60 -6.17 -20.74
N GLU A 12 -10.22 -6.19 -22.02
CA GLU A 12 -10.90 -7.01 -23.02
C GLU A 12 -10.24 -8.40 -23.13
N PHE A 13 -11.06 -9.44 -23.07
CA PHE A 13 -10.65 -10.82 -23.28
C PHE A 13 -11.09 -11.30 -24.67
N ARG A 14 -10.25 -12.11 -25.32
CA ARG A 14 -10.61 -12.74 -26.60
C ARG A 14 -11.46 -13.99 -26.33
N GLU A 15 -12.50 -14.19 -27.13
CA GLU A 15 -13.31 -15.40 -27.09
C GLU A 15 -12.52 -16.62 -27.58
N ALA A 16 -12.77 -17.77 -26.96
CA ALA A 16 -12.17 -19.05 -27.34
C ALA A 16 -13.20 -20.18 -27.26
N LEU A 17 -13.06 -21.19 -28.12
CA LEU A 17 -14.03 -22.29 -28.28
C LEU A 17 -14.26 -23.13 -27.00
N ARG A 18 -13.38 -23.02 -26.01
CA ARG A 18 -13.49 -23.60 -24.65
C ARG A 18 -13.04 -22.57 -23.60
N GLY A 19 -13.58 -21.36 -23.69
CA GLY A 19 -13.32 -20.28 -22.74
C GLY A 19 -14.25 -20.32 -21.52
N TYR A 20 -13.96 -19.45 -20.56
CA TYR A 20 -14.88 -19.13 -19.47
C TYR A 20 -16.12 -18.41 -20.03
N ASN A 21 -17.25 -18.53 -19.32
CA ASN A 21 -18.43 -17.75 -19.63
C ASN A 21 -18.15 -16.27 -19.35
N GLN A 22 -18.43 -15.41 -20.32
CA GLN A 22 -18.19 -13.97 -20.21
C GLN A 22 -18.89 -13.35 -18.99
N ALA A 23 -20.15 -13.71 -18.73
CA ALA A 23 -20.91 -13.15 -17.60
C ALA A 23 -20.33 -13.55 -16.24
N ASP A 24 -19.83 -14.78 -16.11
CA ASP A 24 -19.17 -15.24 -14.89
C ASP A 24 -17.82 -14.52 -14.69
N VAL A 25 -17.09 -14.28 -15.79
CA VAL A 25 -15.85 -13.50 -15.77
C VAL A 25 -16.13 -12.05 -15.38
N ASP A 26 -17.14 -11.42 -15.97
CA ASP A 26 -17.51 -10.03 -15.68
C ASP A 26 -17.90 -9.86 -14.20
N LEU A 27 -18.73 -10.75 -13.66
CA LEU A 27 -19.11 -10.73 -12.24
C LEU A 27 -17.90 -10.85 -11.32
N PHE A 28 -16.97 -11.75 -11.64
CA PHE A 28 -15.74 -11.90 -10.87
C PHE A 28 -14.84 -10.67 -10.98
N LEU A 29 -14.77 -10.04 -12.16
CA LEU A 29 -13.97 -8.83 -12.34
C LEU A 29 -14.55 -7.64 -11.56
N ASP A 30 -15.88 -7.54 -11.42
CA ASP A 30 -16.51 -6.54 -10.54
C ASP A 30 -16.06 -6.72 -9.08
N GLU A 31 -16.11 -7.94 -8.54
CA GLU A 31 -15.64 -8.25 -7.19
C GLU A 31 -14.15 -7.92 -7.01
N VAL A 32 -13.33 -8.26 -8.01
CA VAL A 32 -11.90 -7.97 -8.00
C VAL A 32 -11.64 -6.45 -8.01
N VAL A 33 -12.41 -5.68 -8.77
CA VAL A 33 -12.28 -4.22 -8.83
C VAL A 33 -12.63 -3.57 -7.49
N GLU A 34 -13.71 -4.02 -6.85
CA GLU A 34 -14.10 -3.53 -5.52
C GLU A 34 -13.02 -3.79 -4.47
N GLU A 35 -12.55 -5.05 -4.36
CA GLU A 35 -11.55 -5.42 -3.37
C GLU A 35 -10.18 -4.77 -3.65
N PHE A 36 -9.80 -4.63 -4.92
CA PHE A 36 -8.55 -3.97 -5.27
C PHE A 36 -8.58 -2.46 -4.99
N THR A 37 -9.74 -1.82 -5.18
CA THR A 37 -9.95 -0.41 -4.81
C THR A 37 -9.85 -0.24 -3.30
N ARG A 38 -10.54 -1.09 -2.54
CA ARG A 38 -10.47 -1.10 -1.08
C ARG A 38 -9.03 -1.31 -0.57
N LEU A 39 -8.31 -2.27 -1.14
CA LEU A 39 -6.93 -2.54 -0.78
C LEU A 39 -6.01 -1.34 -1.09
N ALA A 40 -6.23 -0.66 -2.22
CA ALA A 40 -5.47 0.53 -2.58
C ALA A 40 -5.69 1.68 -1.58
N GLU A 41 -6.94 1.93 -1.20
CA GLU A 41 -7.30 2.93 -0.19
C GLU A 41 -6.68 2.60 1.17
N ASP A 42 -6.80 1.35 1.62
CA ASP A 42 -6.26 0.92 2.90
C ASP A 42 -4.73 0.98 2.89
N ASN A 43 -4.09 0.59 1.79
CA ASN A 43 -2.64 0.75 1.63
C ASN A 43 -2.22 2.22 1.72
N GLN A 44 -2.98 3.13 1.11
CA GLN A 44 -2.72 4.57 1.20
C GLN A 44 -2.88 5.08 2.64
N LYS A 45 -3.94 4.69 3.35
CA LYS A 45 -4.15 5.02 4.76
C LYS A 45 -2.99 4.52 5.63
N MET A 46 -2.53 3.29 5.42
CA MET A 46 -1.40 2.71 6.16
C MET A 46 -0.09 3.46 5.88
N LYS A 47 0.19 3.81 4.62
CA LYS A 47 1.37 4.61 4.25
C LYS A 47 1.36 5.98 4.92
N ILE A 48 0.22 6.67 4.96
CA ILE A 48 0.07 7.95 5.67
C ILE A 48 0.36 7.78 7.16
N ARG A 49 -0.21 6.74 7.78
CA ARG A 49 0.01 6.45 9.21
C ARG A 49 1.48 6.14 9.51
N ILE A 50 2.14 5.36 8.66
CA ILE A 50 3.57 5.05 8.77
C ILE A 50 4.40 6.33 8.67
N ALA A 51 4.12 7.20 7.68
CA ALA A 51 4.83 8.45 7.51
C ALA A 51 4.68 9.38 8.74
N ALA A 52 3.46 9.50 9.27
CA ALA A 52 3.19 10.28 10.47
C ALA A 52 3.95 9.75 11.70
N LEU A 53 3.94 8.43 11.92
CA LEU A 53 4.69 7.80 13.01
C LEU A 53 6.20 7.94 12.83
N GLN A 54 6.71 7.82 11.60
CA GLN A 54 8.12 8.04 11.31
C GLN A 54 8.57 9.47 11.61
N GLN A 55 7.72 10.46 11.32
CA GLN A 55 7.97 11.87 11.64
C GLN A 55 7.97 12.11 13.16
N GLU A 56 7.03 11.52 13.90
CA GLU A 56 6.99 11.59 15.35
C GLU A 56 8.25 10.97 15.98
N VAL A 57 8.63 9.78 15.52
CA VAL A 57 9.87 9.11 15.96
C VAL A 57 11.10 9.97 15.64
N ALA A 58 11.18 10.59 14.47
CA ALA A 58 12.28 11.47 14.11
C ALA A 58 12.36 12.70 15.06
N CYS A 59 11.23 13.36 15.32
CA CYS A 59 11.15 14.50 16.25
C CYS A 59 11.56 14.11 17.67
N LEU A 60 11.13 12.95 18.16
CA LEU A 60 11.53 12.42 19.47
C LEU A 60 13.03 12.08 19.53
N ARG A 61 13.62 11.60 18.43
CA ARG A 61 15.07 11.35 18.34
C ARG A 61 15.88 12.65 18.29
N GLU A 62 15.34 13.70 17.67
CA GLU A 62 16.01 15.00 17.61
C GLU A 62 15.98 15.73 18.96
N SER A 63 14.83 15.66 19.66
CA SER A 63 14.66 16.20 21.00
C SER A 63 15.39 15.40 22.08
N ARG A 64 15.56 14.09 21.89
CA ARG A 64 16.55 13.28 22.61
C ARG A 64 17.90 13.44 21.92
N GLY A 65 18.47 14.64 22.00
CA GLY A 65 19.80 14.96 21.46
C GLY A 65 20.86 13.92 21.89
N PRO A 66 22.02 13.86 21.20
CA PRO A 66 23.03 12.85 21.46
C PRO A 66 23.32 12.84 22.95
N ALA A 67 23.14 11.68 23.58
CA ALA A 67 23.68 11.43 24.90
C ALA A 67 25.21 11.40 24.75
N THR A 68 25.81 12.57 24.53
CA THR A 68 27.22 12.81 24.79
C THR A 68 27.32 12.74 26.30
N THR A 69 27.49 11.53 26.81
CA THR A 69 27.98 11.32 28.16
C THR A 69 29.39 11.94 28.16
N PRO A 70 29.67 13.01 28.93
CA PRO A 70 31.04 13.30 29.28
C PRO A 70 31.41 12.22 30.29
N GLY A 71 32.07 11.16 29.84
CA GLY A 71 32.64 10.18 30.76
C GLY A 71 33.66 10.89 31.64
N PRO A 72 33.49 10.93 32.97
CA PRO A 72 34.53 11.44 33.86
C PRO A 72 35.60 10.34 34.04
N ALA A 73 36.85 10.78 34.26
CA ALA A 73 38.07 10.02 34.57
C ALA A 73 39.04 9.87 33.38
N ALA A 74 40.34 10.11 33.53
CA ALA A 74 41.16 9.98 34.74
C ALA A 74 42.22 11.08 34.88
N SER A 75 42.45 11.47 36.14
CA SER A 75 43.61 12.20 36.64
C SER A 75 44.87 11.34 36.65
#